data_AF-A0AAE6JFY1-F1
#
_entry.id   AF-A0AAE6JFY1-F1
#
_cell.length_a   1.000
_cell.length_b   1.000
_cell.length_c   1.000
_cell.angle_alpha   90.00
_cell.angle_beta   90.00
_cell.angle_gamma   90.00
#
_symmetry.space_group_name_H-M   'P 1'
#
loop_
_entity.id
_entity.type
_entity.pdbx_description
1 polymer ?
#
loop_
_entity_poly.entity_id
_entity_poly.type
_entity_poly.pdbx_seq_one_letter_code
_entity_poly.pdbx_strand_id
1 'polypeptide(L)'
;MSKEPSKDSWTKALKALMPMTINRLQVNKGKFAYLDLSKKPITNLHIDDMQLTALNLANVQKTNKALPSHVSLTGTSIGGGQLKSDMDVNVLKEIPDLDLGMALKGSNLLSLNAFFEGNAKIDVERGNIDIFSKFTLKDGEMNGTLSPLSVT
;
A
#
# COMPACT_ATOMS: atom_id res chain seq x y z
N MET A 1 -28.63 -8.43 -11.48
CA MET A 1 -27.94 -7.19 -11.07
C MET A 1 -27.35 -7.44 -9.69
N SER A 2 -26.06 -7.75 -9.63
CA SER A 2 -25.30 -7.95 -8.40
C SER A 2 -25.29 -6.64 -7.63
N LYS A 3 -25.87 -6.63 -6.43
CA LYS A 3 -25.77 -5.50 -5.49
C LYS A 3 -24.28 -5.28 -5.19
N GLU A 4 -23.72 -4.21 -5.71
CA GLU A 4 -22.46 -3.67 -5.20
C GLU A 4 -22.60 -3.51 -3.67
N PRO A 5 -21.56 -3.84 -2.89
CA PRO A 5 -21.61 -3.63 -1.45
C PRO A 5 -21.95 -2.15 -1.22
N SER A 6 -23.06 -1.88 -0.53
CA SER A 6 -23.45 -0.51 -0.19
C SER A 6 -22.29 0.11 0.56
N LYS A 7 -21.68 1.13 -0.06
CA LYS A 7 -20.58 1.95 0.46
C LYS A 7 -21.01 2.63 1.75
N ASP A 8 -21.09 1.90 2.86
CA ASP A 8 -20.88 2.56 4.12
C ASP A 8 -19.42 2.99 4.13
N SER A 9 -19.23 4.31 4.01
CA SER A 9 -17.94 4.96 4.10
C SER A 9 -17.20 4.34 5.28
N TRP A 10 -16.03 3.75 5.03
CA TRP A 10 -15.17 3.15 6.05
C TRP A 10 -14.90 4.14 7.20
N THR A 11 -14.98 5.44 6.92
CA THR A 11 -14.95 6.53 7.91
C THR A 11 -16.10 6.43 8.92
N LYS A 12 -17.31 6.00 8.51
CA LYS A 12 -18.42 5.70 9.43
C LYS A 12 -18.10 4.54 10.34
N ALA A 13 -17.53 3.45 9.81
CA ALA A 13 -17.12 2.31 10.64
C ALA A 13 -16.09 2.75 11.68
N LEU A 14 -15.10 3.55 11.27
CA LEU A 14 -14.11 4.11 12.18
C LEU A 14 -14.73 5.08 13.21
N LYS A 15 -15.68 5.94 12.80
CA LYS A 15 -16.40 6.86 13.69
C LYS A 15 -17.34 6.14 14.67
N ALA A 16 -17.96 5.04 14.27
CA ALA A 16 -18.86 4.25 15.12
C ALA A 16 -18.13 3.55 16.27
N LEU A 17 -16.82 3.35 16.12
CA LEU A 17 -15.98 2.85 17.19
C LEU A 17 -15.74 3.91 18.28
N MET A 18 -16.02 5.20 18.05
CA MET A 18 -15.87 6.22 19.08
C MET A 18 -16.82 5.96 20.29
N PRO A 19 -16.36 6.14 21.54
CA PRO A 19 -15.12 6.80 21.93
C PRO A 19 -13.87 5.91 21.95
N MET A 20 -13.91 4.67 21.43
CA MET A 20 -12.76 3.78 21.38
C MET A 20 -11.63 4.40 20.56
N THR A 21 -10.50 4.68 21.22
CA THR A 21 -9.30 5.19 20.58
C THR A 21 -8.46 4.02 20.06
N ILE A 22 -8.41 3.81 18.75
CA ILE A 22 -7.40 2.92 18.16
C ILE A 22 -6.08 3.70 18.10
N ASN A 23 -5.30 3.61 19.16
CA ASN A 23 -3.98 4.25 19.23
C ASN A 23 -2.91 3.45 18.50
N ARG A 24 -3.09 2.13 18.40
CA ARG A 24 -2.14 1.22 17.78
C ARG A 24 -2.86 0.03 17.14
N LEU A 25 -2.63 -0.17 15.85
CA LEU A 25 -2.98 -1.37 15.12
C LEU A 25 -1.67 -2.06 14.69
N GLN A 26 -1.62 -3.37 14.85
CA GLN A 26 -0.48 -4.18 14.46
C GLN A 26 -0.90 -5.39 13.63
N VAL A 27 -0.13 -5.68 12.59
CA VAL A 27 -0.15 -6.95 11.89
C VAL A 27 1.21 -7.59 12.08
N ASN A 28 1.23 -8.84 12.57
CA ASN A 28 2.44 -9.62 12.76
C ASN A 28 2.44 -10.80 11.79
N LYS A 29 3.48 -10.93 10.95
CA LYS A 29 3.63 -11.98 9.94
C LYS A 29 2.40 -12.11 9.04
N GLY A 30 1.88 -10.98 8.59
CA GLY A 30 0.73 -10.91 7.70
C GLY A 30 1.09 -11.28 6.27
N LYS A 31 0.05 -11.44 5.44
CA LYS A 31 0.16 -11.57 4.00
C LYS A 31 -0.78 -10.57 3.34
N PHE A 32 -0.27 -9.85 2.35
CA PHE A 32 -1.07 -9.01 1.46
C PHE A 32 -0.95 -9.55 0.05
N ALA A 33 -2.07 -9.67 -0.67
CA ALA A 33 -2.07 -10.16 -2.04
C ALA A 33 -2.99 -9.31 -2.92
N TYR A 34 -2.50 -8.97 -4.10
CA TYR A 34 -3.23 -8.33 -5.18
C TYR A 34 -3.38 -9.34 -6.33
N LEU A 35 -4.63 -9.67 -6.66
CA LEU A 35 -4.99 -10.60 -7.72
C LEU A 35 -5.84 -9.87 -8.77
N ASP A 36 -5.36 -9.83 -10.01
CA ASP A 36 -6.15 -9.39 -11.15
C ASP A 36 -6.45 -10.57 -12.07
N LEU A 37 -7.68 -11.09 -11.94
CA LEU A 37 -8.19 -12.23 -12.71
C LEU A 37 -8.66 -11.83 -14.12
N SER A 38 -8.76 -10.52 -14.41
CA SER A 38 -9.17 -10.02 -15.73
C SER A 38 -8.02 -10.02 -16.74
N LYS A 39 -6.78 -10.13 -16.24
CA LYS A 39 -5.56 -10.17 -17.05
C LYS A 39 -5.16 -11.59 -17.44
N LYS A 40 -4.48 -11.70 -18.58
CA LYS A 40 -3.85 -12.93 -19.06
C LYS A 40 -2.39 -12.60 -19.42
N PRO A 41 -1.39 -13.16 -18.71
CA PRO A 41 -1.51 -14.04 -17.53
C PRO A 41 -2.18 -13.35 -16.32
N ILE A 42 -2.70 -14.15 -15.37
CA ILE A 42 -3.28 -13.62 -14.12
C ILE A 42 -2.19 -12.91 -13.35
N THR A 43 -2.41 -11.65 -12.99
CA THR A 43 -1.48 -10.91 -12.14
C THR A 43 -1.69 -11.36 -10.70
N ASN A 44 -0.63 -11.84 -10.05
CA ASN A 44 -0.62 -12.23 -8.65
C ASN A 44 0.62 -11.63 -7.97
N LEU A 45 0.43 -10.47 -7.34
CA LEU A 45 1.47 -9.82 -6.55
C LEU A 45 1.18 -10.05 -5.08
N HIS A 46 2.21 -10.28 -4.28
CA HIS A 46 2.03 -10.47 -2.85
C HIS A 46 3.22 -9.97 -2.05
N ILE A 47 2.94 -9.68 -0.78
CA ILE A 47 3.89 -9.43 0.29
C ILE A 47 3.67 -10.48 1.36
N ASP A 48 4.72 -11.23 1.69
CA ASP A 48 4.78 -12.19 2.78
C ASP A 48 5.52 -11.60 4.00
N ASP A 49 5.38 -12.26 5.15
CA ASP A 49 6.01 -11.87 6.43
C ASP A 49 5.80 -10.39 6.79
N MET A 50 4.62 -9.86 6.44
CA MET A 50 4.32 -8.45 6.59
C MET A 50 4.24 -8.06 8.06
N GLN A 51 5.06 -7.08 8.45
CA GLN A 51 4.97 -6.40 9.74
C GLN A 51 4.42 -5.01 9.50
N LEU A 52 3.24 -4.71 10.05
CA LEU A 52 2.62 -3.38 9.94
C LEU A 52 2.35 -2.83 11.33
N THR A 53 2.68 -1.55 11.53
CA THR A 53 2.26 -0.77 12.70
C THR A 53 1.59 0.51 12.21
N ALA A 54 0.33 0.72 12.60
CA ALA A 54 -0.38 1.97 12.41
C ALA A 54 -0.68 2.62 13.76
N LEU A 55 -0.39 3.91 13.90
CA LEU A 55 -0.52 4.69 15.12
C LEU A 55 -1.49 5.84 14.94
N ASN A 56 -2.15 6.24 16.03
CA ASN A 56 -2.98 7.45 16.14
C ASN A 56 -4.19 7.53 15.17
N LEU A 57 -4.74 6.39 14.74
CA LEU A 57 -5.84 6.32 13.77
C LEU A 57 -7.12 7.05 14.20
N ALA A 58 -7.38 7.18 15.50
CA ALA A 58 -8.59 7.81 16.04
C ALA A 58 -8.36 9.15 16.76
N ASN A 59 -7.10 9.54 17.03
CA ASN A 59 -6.80 10.77 17.79
C ASN A 59 -6.71 12.03 16.89
N VAL A 60 -7.05 11.87 15.60
CA VAL A 60 -7.04 12.89 14.54
C VAL A 60 -7.86 14.13 14.92
N GLN A 61 -8.94 14.01 15.70
CA GLN A 61 -9.76 15.17 16.10
C GLN A 61 -9.09 16.10 17.13
N LYS A 62 -8.05 15.63 17.83
CA LYS A 62 -7.41 16.37 18.94
C LYS A 62 -6.06 16.98 18.56
N THR A 63 -5.72 17.01 17.27
CA THR A 63 -4.40 17.43 16.81
C THR A 63 -4.50 18.38 15.63
N ASN A 64 -3.64 19.41 15.64
CA ASN A 64 -3.50 20.37 14.55
C ASN A 64 -2.56 19.86 13.44
N LYS A 65 -2.13 18.59 13.49
CA LYS A 65 -1.32 17.98 12.43
C LYS A 65 -2.19 17.61 11.23
N ALA A 66 -1.76 18.00 10.03
CA ALA A 66 -2.45 17.69 8.78
C ALA A 66 -2.58 16.18 8.53
N LEU A 67 -1.52 15.42 8.81
CA LEU A 67 -1.45 13.96 8.70
C LEU A 67 -1.11 13.37 10.07
N PRO A 68 -2.10 13.12 10.93
CA PRO A 68 -1.85 12.79 12.33
C PRO A 68 -1.62 11.31 12.62
N SER A 69 -1.94 10.42 11.69
CA SER A 69 -1.68 9.00 11.83
C SER A 69 -0.40 8.62 11.10
N HIS A 70 0.37 7.69 11.66
CA HIS A 70 1.59 7.18 11.05
C HIS A 70 1.48 5.67 10.85
N VAL A 71 1.88 5.18 9.68
CA VAL A 71 1.89 3.77 9.31
C VAL A 71 3.29 3.38 8.84
N SER A 72 3.84 2.32 9.41
CA SER A 72 5.09 1.70 8.95
C SER A 72 4.81 0.26 8.56
N LEU A 73 5.44 -0.18 7.46
CA LEU A 73 5.33 -1.53 6.93
C LEU A 73 6.69 -2.05 6.49
N THR A 74 6.95 -3.33 6.79
CA THR A 74 8.01 -4.12 6.16
C THR A 74 7.45 -5.47 5.70
N GLY A 75 8.08 -6.09 4.72
CA GLY A 75 7.74 -7.45 4.28
C GLY A 75 8.58 -7.89 3.10
N THR A 76 8.34 -9.13 2.64
CA THR A 76 9.04 -9.73 1.51
C THR A 76 8.10 -9.78 0.32
N SER A 77 8.45 -9.12 -0.79
CA SER A 77 7.64 -9.16 -2.00
C SER A 77 7.75 -10.50 -2.72
N ILE A 78 6.81 -10.73 -3.65
CA ILE A 78 7.04 -11.66 -4.76
C ILE A 78 8.43 -11.39 -5.37
N GLY A 79 9.19 -12.46 -5.63
CA GLY A 79 10.57 -12.35 -6.09
C GLY A 79 11.60 -12.11 -4.99
N GLY A 80 11.23 -12.16 -3.71
CA GLY A 80 12.15 -12.10 -2.57
C GLY A 80 12.65 -10.69 -2.22
N GLY A 81 12.06 -9.65 -2.81
CA GLY A 81 12.46 -8.27 -2.56
C GLY A 81 12.08 -7.77 -1.17
N GLN A 82 12.93 -6.93 -0.57
CA GLN A 82 12.65 -6.33 0.73
C GLN A 82 11.83 -5.06 0.55
N LEU A 83 10.59 -5.08 1.01
CA LEU A 83 9.69 -3.94 1.01
C LEU A 83 9.79 -3.18 2.33
N LYS A 84 9.97 -1.86 2.25
CA LYS A 84 9.79 -0.93 3.35
C LYS A 84 8.87 0.20 2.91
N SER A 85 7.95 0.59 3.78
CA SER A 85 7.08 1.74 3.54
C SER A 85 6.81 2.49 4.84
N ASP A 86 6.74 3.81 4.72
CA ASP A 86 6.38 4.74 5.78
C ASP A 86 5.33 5.71 5.20
N MET A 87 4.25 5.95 5.93
CA MET A 87 3.13 6.77 5.49
C MET A 87 2.56 7.60 6.63
N ASP A 88 2.39 8.90 6.41
CA ASP A 88 1.57 9.75 7.26
C ASP A 88 0.19 9.94 6.60
N VAL A 89 -0.90 9.85 7.37
CA VAL A 89 -2.26 9.82 6.82
C VAL A 89 -3.28 10.51 7.72
N ASN A 90 -4.26 11.16 7.10
CA ASN A 90 -5.51 11.62 7.70
C ASN A 90 -6.67 10.74 7.26
N VAL A 91 -7.00 9.78 8.12
CA VAL A 91 -8.06 8.78 7.89
C VAL A 91 -9.47 9.27 8.26
N LEU A 92 -9.70 10.57 8.52
CA LEU A 92 -11.05 11.05 8.84
C LEU A 92 -11.78 11.71 7.68
N LYS A 93 -11.08 11.96 6.58
CA LYS A 93 -11.66 12.46 5.33
C LYS A 93 -12.29 11.30 4.56
N GLU A 94 -13.31 11.59 3.76
CA GLU A 94 -13.95 10.57 2.90
C GLU A 94 -12.94 9.98 1.91
N ILE A 95 -12.15 10.86 1.29
CA ILE A 95 -10.90 10.53 0.60
C ILE A 95 -9.75 10.94 1.53
N PRO A 96 -8.95 9.99 2.05
CA PRO A 96 -7.84 10.31 2.93
C PRO A 96 -6.82 11.25 2.28
N ASP A 97 -6.25 12.15 3.07
CA ASP A 97 -4.98 12.75 2.70
C ASP A 97 -3.86 11.85 3.19
N LEU A 98 -2.81 11.64 2.40
CA LEU A 98 -1.65 10.86 2.80
C LEU A 98 -0.36 11.31 2.10
N ASP A 99 0.77 11.06 2.75
CA ASP A 99 2.11 11.16 2.20
C ASP A 99 2.81 9.81 2.46
N LEU A 100 3.21 9.14 1.38
CA LEU A 100 3.70 7.77 1.37
C LEU A 100 5.09 7.72 0.72
N GLY A 101 6.03 7.14 1.46
CA GLY A 101 7.31 6.67 0.94
C GLY A 101 7.33 5.14 0.88
N MET A 102 7.87 4.60 -0.21
CA MET A 102 8.07 3.17 -0.37
C MET A 102 9.41 2.87 -1.05
N ALA A 103 10.08 1.83 -0.56
CA ALA A 103 11.29 1.27 -1.15
C ALA A 103 11.15 -0.25 -1.25
N LEU A 104 11.33 -0.79 -2.44
CA LEU A 104 11.46 -2.21 -2.71
C LEU A 104 12.90 -2.46 -3.19
N LYS A 105 13.60 -3.40 -2.57
CA LYS A 105 14.99 -3.72 -2.93
C LYS A 105 15.18 -5.18 -3.28
N GLY A 106 15.89 -5.45 -4.36
CA GLY A 106 16.38 -6.76 -4.75
C GLY A 106 15.30 -7.71 -5.25
N SER A 107 14.16 -7.22 -5.70
CA SER A 107 13.08 -8.09 -6.17
C SER A 107 13.46 -8.75 -7.51
N ASN A 108 13.31 -10.07 -7.61
CA ASN A 108 13.54 -10.80 -8.86
C ASN A 108 12.51 -10.39 -9.94
N LEU A 109 12.99 -9.88 -11.07
CA LEU A 109 12.14 -9.39 -12.15
C LEU A 109 11.34 -10.48 -12.86
N LEU A 110 11.85 -11.72 -12.98
CA LEU A 110 11.07 -12.80 -13.61
C LEU A 110 9.77 -13.05 -12.84
N SER A 111 9.80 -12.87 -11.53
CA SER A 111 8.61 -13.07 -10.68
C SER A 111 7.51 -12.05 -10.95
N LEU A 112 7.85 -10.95 -11.65
CA LEU A 112 6.93 -9.87 -12.03
C LEU A 112 6.43 -10.00 -13.47
N ASN A 113 6.85 -11.00 -14.25
CA ASN A 113 6.44 -11.17 -15.65
C ASN A 113 4.92 -11.17 -15.83
N ALA A 114 4.18 -11.81 -14.92
CA ALA A 114 2.72 -11.82 -15.03
C ALA A 114 2.09 -10.41 -15.01
N PHE A 115 2.69 -9.49 -14.25
CA PHE A 115 2.30 -8.09 -14.22
C PHE A 115 2.75 -7.36 -15.50
N PHE A 116 4.00 -7.56 -15.92
CA PHE A 116 4.59 -6.87 -17.06
C PHE A 116 3.99 -7.28 -18.40
N GLU A 117 3.75 -8.57 -18.63
CA GLU A 117 3.10 -9.07 -19.83
C GLU A 117 1.68 -8.54 -19.94
N GLY A 118 0.92 -8.58 -18.85
CA GLY A 118 -0.50 -8.16 -18.80
C GLY A 118 -0.74 -6.64 -18.92
N ASN A 119 0.30 -5.81 -18.78
CA ASN A 119 0.16 -4.34 -18.79
C ASN A 119 1.08 -3.63 -19.79
N ALA A 120 2.25 -4.18 -20.07
CA ALA A 120 3.28 -3.54 -20.89
C ALA A 120 3.83 -4.41 -22.02
N LYS A 121 3.40 -5.69 -22.14
CA LYS A 121 3.93 -6.67 -23.11
C LYS A 121 5.45 -6.83 -23.00
N ILE A 122 5.99 -6.73 -21.80
CA ILE A 122 7.41 -6.93 -21.50
C ILE A 122 7.57 -8.35 -20.96
N ASP A 123 8.53 -9.08 -21.51
CA ASP A 123 8.95 -10.40 -21.06
C ASP A 123 10.39 -10.29 -20.53
N VAL A 124 10.58 -10.50 -19.22
CA VAL A 124 11.90 -10.41 -18.58
C VAL A 124 12.50 -11.81 -18.45
N GLU A 125 13.73 -11.97 -18.95
CA GLU A 125 14.45 -13.24 -18.89
C GLU A 125 15.32 -13.39 -17.63
N ARG A 126 15.81 -12.28 -17.07
CA ARG A 126 16.65 -12.25 -15.86
C ARG A 126 16.71 -10.89 -15.20
N GLY A 127 17.08 -10.89 -13.93
CA GLY A 127 17.56 -9.72 -13.21
C GLY A 127 16.78 -9.38 -11.95
N ASN A 128 17.25 -8.35 -11.25
CA ASN A 128 16.65 -7.83 -10.04
C ASN A 128 16.37 -6.33 -10.19
N ILE A 129 15.35 -5.85 -9.47
CA ILE A 129 14.96 -4.44 -9.47
C ILE A 129 14.89 -3.84 -8.07
N ASP A 130 15.40 -2.62 -7.97
CA ASP A 130 15.16 -1.71 -6.85
C ASP A 130 14.21 -0.58 -7.29
N ILE A 131 13.12 -0.40 -6.55
CA ILE A 131 12.10 0.62 -6.83
C ILE A 131 11.96 1.52 -5.62
N PHE A 132 11.96 2.83 -5.86
CA PHE A 132 11.63 3.84 -4.86
C PHE A 132 10.46 4.65 -5.39
N SER A 133 9.46 4.86 -4.55
CA SER A 133 8.34 5.71 -4.92
C SER A 133 7.96 6.64 -3.78
N LYS A 134 7.54 7.84 -4.17
CA LYS A 134 6.87 8.78 -3.29
C LYS A 134 5.49 9.07 -3.85
N PHE A 135 4.51 9.18 -2.98
CA PHE A 135 3.13 9.40 -3.36
C PHE A 135 2.45 10.30 -2.34
N THR A 136 1.73 11.30 -2.82
CA THR A 136 0.94 12.22 -2.00
C THR A 136 -0.47 12.27 -2.56
N LEU A 137 -1.46 12.12 -1.67
CA LEU A 137 -2.87 12.38 -1.95
C LEU A 137 -3.31 13.52 -1.05
N LYS A 138 -3.81 14.61 -1.61
CA LYS A 138 -4.28 15.76 -0.86
C LYS A 138 -5.53 16.32 -1.51
N ASP A 139 -6.61 16.41 -0.75
CA ASP A 139 -7.88 16.95 -1.23
C ASP A 139 -8.40 16.23 -2.50
N GLY A 140 -8.11 14.93 -2.62
CA GLY A 140 -8.45 14.12 -3.78
C GLY A 140 -7.49 14.26 -4.96
N GLU A 141 -6.53 15.18 -4.90
CA GLU A 141 -5.48 15.33 -5.91
C GLU A 141 -4.27 14.46 -5.59
N MET A 142 -3.78 13.77 -6.62
CA MET A 142 -2.76 12.74 -6.50
C MET A 142 -1.49 13.19 -7.22
N ASN A 143 -0.35 13.14 -6.53
CA ASN A 143 0.97 13.37 -7.11
C ASN A 143 1.90 12.22 -6.69
N GLY A 144 2.79 11.79 -7.58
CA GLY A 144 3.73 10.74 -7.24
C GLY A 144 4.89 10.66 -8.19
N THR A 145 5.98 10.11 -7.69
CA THR A 145 7.16 9.76 -8.47
C THR A 145 7.51 8.30 -8.24
N LEU A 146 7.96 7.65 -9.30
CA LEU A 146 8.52 6.32 -9.27
C LEU A 146 9.90 6.38 -9.90
N SER A 147 10.89 5.84 -9.20
CA SER A 147 12.29 5.86 -9.61
C SER A 147 12.85 4.44 -9.51
N PRO A 148 13.11 3.77 -10.65
CA PRO A 148 13.91 2.56 -10.64
C PRO A 148 15.37 2.97 -10.40
N LEU A 149 16.02 2.42 -9.37
CA LEU A 149 17.41 2.77 -9.06
C LEU A 149 18.42 1.83 -9.73
N SER A 150 18.08 0.56 -9.85
CA SER A 150 18.97 -0.44 -10.42
C SER A 150 18.15 -1.54 -11.11
N VAL A 151 18.65 -1.97 -12.26
CA VAL A 151 18.27 -3.21 -12.92
C VAL A 151 19.59 -3.92 -13.20
N THR A 152 19.78 -5.08 -12.58
CA THR A 152 21.02 -5.88 -12.67
C THR A 152 20.70 -7.29 -13.09
#